data_AF-T0LQV5-F1
#
_entry.id   AF-T0LQV5-F1
#
_cell.length_a   1.000
_cell.length_b   1.000
_cell.length_c   1.000
_cell.angle_alpha   90.00
_cell.angle_beta   90.00
_cell.angle_gamma   90.00
#
_symmetry.space_group_name_H-M   'P 1'
#
loop_
_entity.id
_entity.type
_entity.pdbx_description
1 polymer ?
#
loop_
_entity_poly.entity_id
_entity_poly.type
_entity_poly.pdbx_seq_one_letter_code
_entity_poly.pdbx_strand_id
1 'polypeptide(L)'
;MIISGTYSIVIMLSIPVISGTSYFFRHFREISIAMSLITLLFTAGVFLLNSGTYSYFYINDINRYILICVSSIYVFSAIYGSGYHRKLGESRHLRIHMSMMGIFAFTMLFSLVINNLGLMWIGIEGTTASSAILIIIEGEAADMEAAWRYIIIVSAGLSIALISIILIYRVFGTLEITSLLSASSQPSQILVLAALFGIIGFGTKGGIFPMHSWLPDAHGRAPSEISAMFSAVLLPIAVYAIYIIIKTIDITLIFQAGVFFSIITILFVALVMASQRDIKRMFAYSTMENMALILLGFVLGGVALFGSILIIMTHAFAKAGAFYSSGNLIESFRTRNMAGIQNVWGEQRFTAYTLILSTLAVSGAPPFGTFLGEFFILSALYSHGLGSVMLLLAILLVIIFLSINYKVLKMVFSIAQPALTGKISAQQISITGAAVIVSSIFAFLFMVGVL
;
A
#
# COMPACT_ATOMS: atom_id res chain seq x y z
N MET A 1 3.72 15.19 31.17
CA MET A 1 5.17 15.01 30.98
C MET A 1 5.37 14.55 29.55
N ILE A 2 5.59 15.48 28.63
CA ILE A 2 5.63 15.21 27.19
C ILE A 2 6.96 14.50 26.93
N ILE A 3 6.90 13.19 26.67
CA ILE A 3 8.01 12.42 26.11
C ILE A 3 8.49 13.23 24.88
N SER A 4 9.78 13.60 24.82
CA SER A 4 10.28 14.38 23.69
C SER A 4 9.93 13.67 22.38
N GLY A 5 9.63 14.42 21.30
CA GLY A 5 9.18 13.82 20.04
C GLY A 5 10.10 12.70 19.53
N THR A 6 11.41 12.86 19.74
CA THR A 6 12.43 11.85 19.46
C THR A 6 12.20 10.55 20.22
N TYR A 7 11.96 10.59 21.54
CA TYR A 7 11.72 9.38 22.33
C TYR A 7 10.43 8.68 21.92
N SER A 8 9.37 9.43 21.61
CA SER A 8 8.11 8.85 21.13
C SER A 8 8.30 8.07 19.83
N ILE A 9 9.08 8.61 18.88
CA ILE A 9 9.41 7.95 17.61
C ILE A 9 10.29 6.71 17.85
N VAL A 10 11.31 6.80 18.70
CA VAL A 10 12.18 5.65 19.02
C VAL A 10 11.38 4.52 19.66
N ILE A 11 10.49 4.83 20.60
CA ILE A 11 9.63 3.83 21.24
C ILE A 11 8.71 3.20 20.19
N MET A 12 8.04 4.01 19.36
CA MET A 12 7.20 3.54 18.25
C MET A 12 7.92 2.54 17.33
N LEU A 13 9.17 2.84 16.96
CA LEU A 13 9.98 1.95 16.12
C LEU A 13 10.45 0.68 16.85
N SER A 14 10.72 0.75 18.15
CA SER A 14 11.20 -0.40 18.93
C SER A 14 10.12 -1.48 19.10
N ILE A 15 8.84 -1.10 19.17
CA ILE A 15 7.74 -2.01 19.52
C ILE A 15 7.57 -3.13 18.47
N PRO A 16 7.49 -2.87 17.15
CA PRO A 16 7.40 -3.95 16.17
C PRO A 16 8.62 -4.88 16.13
N VAL A 17 9.82 -4.36 16.44
CA VAL A 17 11.03 -5.19 16.57
C VAL A 17 10.93 -6.13 17.78
N ILE A 18 10.47 -5.60 18.92
CA ILE A 18 10.23 -6.40 20.13
C ILE A 18 9.10 -7.41 19.89
N SER A 19 8.09 -7.07 19.09
CA SER A 19 7.06 -8.03 18.63
C SER A 19 7.69 -9.24 17.91
N GLY A 20 8.86 -9.07 17.29
CA GLY A 20 9.65 -10.16 16.72
C GLY A 20 10.02 -11.25 17.73
N THR A 21 10.20 -10.89 19.00
CA THR A 21 10.52 -11.84 20.10
C THR A 21 9.33 -12.69 20.53
N SER A 22 8.11 -12.34 20.10
CA SER A 22 6.90 -13.15 20.35
C SER A 22 7.09 -14.61 19.96
N TYR A 23 7.92 -14.88 18.94
CA TYR A 23 8.36 -16.20 18.49
C TYR A 23 8.66 -17.18 19.64
N PHE A 24 9.34 -16.73 20.70
CA PHE A 24 9.81 -17.56 21.81
C PHE A 24 8.73 -17.89 22.85
N PHE A 25 7.60 -17.19 22.85
CA PHE A 25 6.57 -17.31 23.88
C PHE A 25 5.41 -18.22 23.45
N ARG A 26 4.71 -18.84 24.40
CA ARG A 26 3.52 -19.66 24.10
C ARG A 26 2.36 -18.80 23.56
N HIS A 27 2.16 -17.61 24.11
CA HIS A 27 1.09 -16.67 23.71
C HIS A 27 1.56 -15.68 22.62
N PHE A 28 2.26 -16.20 21.61
CA PHE A 28 2.91 -15.36 20.59
C PHE A 28 1.90 -14.56 19.75
N ARG A 29 0.68 -15.09 19.53
CA ARG A 29 -0.38 -14.42 18.76
C ARG A 29 -0.91 -13.20 19.51
N GLU A 30 -1.22 -13.38 20.79
CA GLU A 30 -1.73 -12.33 21.67
C GLU A 30 -0.68 -11.24 21.87
N ILE A 31 0.59 -11.62 22.04
CA ILE A 31 1.71 -10.66 22.13
C ILE A 31 1.83 -9.87 20.83
N SER A 32 1.79 -10.50 19.65
CA SER A 32 1.90 -9.79 18.38
C SER A 32 0.75 -8.80 18.18
N ILE A 33 -0.49 -9.18 18.52
CA ILE A 33 -1.65 -8.28 18.47
C ILE A 33 -1.48 -7.12 19.47
N ALA A 34 -1.09 -7.41 20.72
CA ALA A 34 -0.88 -6.37 21.72
C ALA A 34 0.20 -5.38 21.29
N MET A 35 1.33 -5.85 20.75
CA MET A 35 2.40 -5.00 20.25
C MET A 35 1.97 -4.17 19.04
N SER A 36 1.13 -4.71 18.15
CA SER A 36 0.54 -3.92 17.07
C SER A 36 -0.35 -2.78 17.58
N LEU A 37 -1.16 -3.03 18.61
CA LEU A 37 -2.02 -2.02 19.24
C LEU A 37 -1.20 -0.94 19.94
N ILE A 38 -0.15 -1.33 20.67
CA ILE A 38 0.77 -0.38 21.32
C ILE A 38 1.48 0.47 20.25
N THR A 39 1.88 -0.14 19.12
CA THR A 39 2.47 0.59 17.99
C THR A 39 1.49 1.65 17.47
N LEU A 40 0.21 1.31 17.28
CA LEU A 40 -0.82 2.25 16.85
C LEU A 40 -1.02 3.40 17.86
N LEU A 41 -1.04 3.11 19.16
CA LEU A 41 -1.18 4.14 20.20
C LEU A 41 -0.01 5.14 20.17
N PHE A 42 1.23 4.66 20.06
CA PHE A 42 2.39 5.54 19.93
C PHE A 42 2.40 6.29 18.59
N THR A 43 1.96 5.66 17.50
CA THR A 43 1.84 6.31 16.20
C THR A 43 0.78 7.41 16.22
N ALA A 44 -0.36 7.19 16.91
CA ALA A 44 -1.37 8.22 17.13
C ALA A 44 -0.82 9.38 17.98
N GLY A 45 0.02 9.08 18.98
CA GLY A 45 0.76 10.09 19.72
C GLY A 45 1.69 10.93 18.81
N VAL A 46 2.44 10.27 17.91
CA VAL A 46 3.29 10.93 16.91
C VAL A 46 2.47 11.74 15.90
N PHE A 47 1.30 11.25 15.50
CA PHE A 47 0.40 11.95 14.58
C PHE A 47 -0.08 13.31 15.14
N LEU A 48 -0.24 13.40 16.46
CA LEU A 48 -0.62 14.63 17.16
C LEU A 48 0.57 15.57 17.44
N LEU A 49 1.81 15.14 17.16
CA LEU A 49 2.97 16.03 17.25
C LEU A 49 2.96 17.01 16.06
N ASN A 50 3.51 18.20 16.30
CA ASN A 50 3.70 19.17 15.23
C ASN A 50 4.66 18.63 14.15
N SER A 51 4.39 18.94 12.89
CA SER A 51 5.32 18.67 11.79
C SER A 51 6.67 19.35 12.06
N GLY A 52 7.77 18.60 11.89
CA GLY A 52 9.10 19.10 12.20
C GLY A 52 10.19 18.03 12.20
N THR A 53 11.40 18.47 12.53
CA THR A 53 12.60 17.63 12.64
C THR A 53 12.87 17.31 14.10
N TYR A 54 13.07 16.03 14.40
CA TYR A 54 13.33 15.48 15.72
C TYR A 54 14.64 14.72 15.72
N SER A 55 15.76 15.44 15.84
CA SER A 55 17.11 14.85 15.73
C SER A 55 17.30 14.13 14.39
N TYR A 56 17.35 12.80 14.36
CA TYR A 56 17.48 12.00 13.15
C TYR A 56 16.16 11.73 12.41
N PHE A 57 15.03 12.17 12.96
CA PHE A 57 13.70 11.91 12.40
C PHE A 57 13.06 13.15 11.80
N TYR A 58 12.23 12.96 10.78
CA TYR A 58 11.49 14.02 10.12
C TYR A 58 10.04 13.60 9.91
N ILE A 59 9.13 14.39 10.49
CA ILE A 59 7.68 14.21 10.36
C ILE A 59 7.12 15.42 9.61
N ASN A 60 6.38 15.18 8.55
CA ASN A 60 5.68 16.21 7.78
C ASN A 60 4.20 15.86 7.62
N ASP A 61 3.45 16.75 6.98
CA ASP A 61 2.02 16.59 6.84
C ASP A 61 1.64 15.36 6.00
N ILE A 62 2.50 14.89 5.09
CA ILE A 62 2.18 13.73 4.23
C ILE A 62 2.50 12.43 4.97
N ASN A 63 3.72 12.29 5.49
CA ASN A 63 4.17 11.03 6.08
C ASN A 63 3.40 10.69 7.36
N ARG A 64 2.88 11.68 8.12
CA ARG A 64 2.01 11.40 9.28
C ARG A 64 0.74 10.63 8.91
N TYR A 65 0.10 10.95 7.77
CA TYR A 65 -1.06 10.21 7.30
C TYR A 65 -0.69 8.80 6.84
N ILE A 66 0.49 8.62 6.23
CA ILE A 66 0.96 7.27 5.86
C ILE A 66 1.30 6.45 7.12
N LEU A 67 1.92 7.05 8.14
CA LEU A 67 2.25 6.38 9.41
C LEU A 67 1.02 5.84 10.13
N ILE A 68 -0.05 6.65 10.26
CA ILE A 68 -1.27 6.19 10.91
C ILE A 68 -1.94 5.07 10.10
N CYS A 69 -1.86 5.11 8.76
CA CYS A 69 -2.32 4.01 7.92
C CYS A 69 -1.50 2.74 8.15
N VAL A 70 -0.15 2.82 8.16
CA VAL A 70 0.75 1.66 8.40
C VAL A 70 0.41 0.97 9.71
N SER A 71 0.35 1.73 10.81
CA SER A 71 0.09 1.15 12.13
C SER A 71 -1.34 0.60 12.26
N SER A 72 -2.34 1.25 11.67
CA SER A 72 -3.73 0.77 11.68
C SER A 72 -3.90 -0.52 10.89
N ILE A 73 -3.33 -0.58 9.67
CA ILE A 73 -3.38 -1.79 8.85
C ILE A 73 -2.56 -2.92 9.50
N TYR A 74 -1.44 -2.60 10.15
CA TYR A 74 -0.68 -3.60 10.91
C TYR A 74 -1.52 -4.25 12.02
N VAL A 75 -2.29 -3.46 12.79
CA VAL A 75 -3.24 -3.99 13.77
C VAL A 75 -4.27 -4.91 13.10
N PHE A 76 -4.96 -4.43 12.05
CA PHE A 76 -5.98 -5.24 11.39
C PHE A 76 -5.41 -6.54 10.80
N SER A 77 -4.21 -6.48 10.22
CA SER A 77 -3.53 -7.64 9.65
C SER A 77 -3.09 -8.62 10.73
N ALA A 78 -2.58 -8.15 11.88
CA ALA A 78 -2.22 -9.02 13.00
C ALA A 78 -3.44 -9.76 13.57
N ILE A 79 -4.57 -9.06 13.75
CA ILE A 79 -5.80 -9.68 14.25
C ILE A 79 -6.37 -10.63 13.18
N TYR A 80 -6.43 -10.24 11.90
CA TYR A 80 -6.97 -11.09 10.83
C TYR A 80 -6.12 -12.34 10.63
N GLY A 81 -4.79 -12.19 10.52
CA GLY A 81 -3.83 -13.27 10.33
C GLY A 81 -3.88 -14.31 11.45
N SER A 82 -4.15 -13.88 12.68
CA SER A 82 -4.32 -14.80 13.82
C SER A 82 -5.49 -15.79 13.66
N GLY A 83 -6.57 -15.35 12.98
CA GLY A 83 -7.70 -16.18 12.61
C GLY A 83 -7.45 -16.98 11.33
N TYR A 84 -6.90 -16.34 10.30
CA TYR A 84 -6.64 -16.93 8.97
C TYR A 84 -5.72 -18.16 9.05
N HIS A 85 -4.68 -18.09 9.86
CA HIS A 85 -3.73 -19.19 10.02
C HIS A 85 -4.10 -20.19 11.11
N ARG A 86 -5.31 -20.15 11.69
CA ARG A 86 -5.70 -21.04 12.79
C ARG A 86 -5.60 -22.53 12.42
N LYS A 87 -5.83 -22.87 11.16
CA LYS A 87 -5.74 -24.24 10.63
C LYS A 87 -4.30 -24.77 10.49
N LEU A 88 -3.29 -23.89 10.44
CA LEU A 88 -1.88 -24.27 10.41
C LEU A 88 -1.34 -24.72 11.79
N GLY A 89 -2.18 -24.67 12.84
CA GLY A 89 -1.78 -25.01 14.20
C GLY A 89 -0.73 -24.06 14.79
N GLU A 90 -0.01 -24.50 15.82
CA GLU A 90 1.15 -23.80 16.38
C GLU A 90 2.46 -24.24 15.70
N SER A 91 2.48 -24.18 14.37
CA SER A 91 3.68 -24.53 13.63
C SER A 91 4.79 -23.48 13.81
N ARG A 92 6.05 -23.92 13.65
CA ARG A 92 7.22 -23.02 13.60
C ARG A 92 7.02 -21.92 12.53
N HIS A 93 6.40 -22.26 11.40
CA HIS A 93 6.10 -21.33 10.32
C HIS A 93 5.23 -20.16 10.77
N LEU A 94 4.20 -20.43 11.58
CA LEU A 94 3.33 -19.38 12.09
C LEU A 94 4.03 -18.45 13.11
N ARG A 95 4.95 -19.00 13.90
CA ARG A 95 5.77 -18.17 14.81
C ARG A 95 6.70 -17.25 14.01
N ILE A 96 7.32 -17.76 12.95
CA ILE A 96 8.15 -16.95 12.03
C ILE A 96 7.30 -15.86 11.37
N HIS A 97 6.09 -16.19 10.91
CA HIS A 97 5.16 -15.23 10.32
C HIS A 97 4.92 -14.01 11.20
N MET A 98 4.50 -14.23 12.45
CA MET A 98 4.15 -13.15 13.37
C MET A 98 5.37 -12.30 13.72
N SER A 99 6.55 -12.93 13.79
CA SER A 99 7.81 -12.23 13.99
C SER A 99 8.17 -11.35 12.77
N MET A 100 8.07 -11.91 11.56
CA MET A 100 8.36 -11.20 10.32
C MET A 100 7.35 -10.09 10.02
N MET A 101 6.09 -10.22 10.43
CA MET A 101 5.10 -9.14 10.39
C MET A 101 5.54 -7.92 11.21
N GLY A 102 6.13 -8.14 12.40
CA GLY A 102 6.71 -7.07 13.22
C GLY A 102 7.90 -6.39 12.54
N ILE A 103 8.83 -7.15 11.95
CA ILE A 103 9.97 -6.60 11.20
C ILE A 103 9.49 -5.83 9.95
N PHE A 104 8.46 -6.35 9.28
CA PHE A 104 7.86 -5.70 8.12
C PHE A 104 7.21 -4.36 8.51
N ALA A 105 6.47 -4.32 9.62
CA ALA A 105 5.93 -3.07 10.16
C ALA A 105 7.05 -2.09 10.58
N PHE A 106 8.10 -2.56 11.25
CA PHE A 106 9.26 -1.75 11.63
C PHE A 106 9.91 -1.10 10.41
N THR A 107 10.23 -1.88 9.37
CA THR A 107 10.92 -1.37 8.17
C THR A 107 10.08 -0.32 7.44
N MET A 108 8.76 -0.48 7.37
CA MET A 108 7.85 0.52 6.83
C MET A 108 7.82 1.81 7.66
N LEU A 109 7.65 1.70 8.98
CA LEU A 109 7.63 2.88 9.88
C LEU A 109 8.97 3.61 9.85
N PHE A 110 10.08 2.88 9.90
CA PHE A 110 11.44 3.42 9.83
C PHE A 110 11.65 4.22 8.54
N SER A 111 11.24 3.67 7.41
CA SER A 111 11.35 4.33 6.09
C SER A 111 10.64 5.68 6.05
N LEU A 112 9.53 5.83 6.77
CA LEU A 112 8.72 7.05 6.75
C LEU A 112 9.26 8.15 7.66
N VAL A 113 9.84 7.80 8.81
CA VAL A 113 10.26 8.77 9.84
C VAL A 113 11.72 9.18 9.72
N ILE A 114 12.58 8.40 9.07
CA ILE A 114 14.02 8.67 9.04
C ILE A 114 14.34 9.89 8.17
N ASN A 115 15.09 10.86 8.69
CA ASN A 115 15.47 12.09 7.96
C ASN A 115 16.69 11.87 7.03
N ASN A 116 16.73 10.76 6.29
CA ASN A 116 17.83 10.49 5.37
C ASN A 116 17.35 9.61 4.21
N LEU A 117 17.54 10.08 2.97
CA LEU A 117 17.06 9.40 1.77
C LEU A 117 17.75 8.04 1.55
N GLY A 118 19.02 7.92 1.89
CA GLY A 118 19.76 6.66 1.83
C GLY A 118 19.27 5.65 2.87
N LEU A 119 19.04 6.08 4.11
CA LEU A 119 18.47 5.20 5.15
C LEU A 119 17.01 4.83 4.85
N MET A 120 16.22 5.75 4.28
CA MET A 120 14.87 5.45 3.78
C MET A 120 14.92 4.34 2.73
N TRP A 121 15.88 4.38 1.80
CA TRP A 121 16.08 3.30 0.83
C TRP A 121 16.43 1.96 1.51
N ILE A 122 17.30 1.96 2.53
CA ILE A 122 17.60 0.74 3.32
C ILE A 122 16.32 0.20 3.98
N GLY A 123 15.50 1.09 4.55
CA GLY A 123 14.21 0.73 5.12
C GLY A 123 13.29 0.07 4.09
N ILE A 124 13.16 0.70 2.91
CA ILE A 124 12.35 0.19 1.80
C ILE A 124 12.87 -1.16 1.30
N GLU A 125 14.19 -1.38 1.22
CA GLU A 125 14.73 -2.70 0.87
C GLU A 125 14.55 -3.73 1.99
N GLY A 126 14.62 -3.30 3.25
CA GLY A 126 14.28 -4.12 4.42
C GLY A 126 12.84 -4.64 4.36
N THR A 127 11.91 -3.87 3.79
CA THR A 127 10.55 -4.36 3.52
C THR A 127 10.57 -5.50 2.49
N THR A 128 11.44 -5.47 1.47
CA THR A 128 11.60 -6.54 0.48
C THR A 128 12.02 -7.85 1.15
N ALA A 129 13.07 -7.78 1.98
CA ALA A 129 13.61 -8.94 2.67
C ALA A 129 12.60 -9.58 3.64
N SER A 130 11.95 -8.77 4.48
CA SER A 130 10.97 -9.25 5.45
C SER A 130 9.72 -9.83 4.79
N SER A 131 9.22 -9.18 3.74
CA SER A 131 8.01 -9.62 3.05
C SER A 131 8.21 -10.85 2.17
N ALA A 132 9.39 -11.08 1.61
CA ALA A 132 9.68 -12.29 0.84
C ALA A 132 9.48 -13.57 1.68
N ILE A 133 9.86 -13.53 2.96
CA ILE A 133 9.65 -14.64 3.90
C ILE A 133 8.15 -14.83 4.19
N LEU A 134 7.39 -13.74 4.26
CA LEU A 134 5.95 -13.78 4.49
C LEU A 134 5.18 -14.37 3.30
N ILE A 135 5.67 -14.20 2.06
CA ILE A 135 5.05 -14.78 0.86
C ILE A 135 5.14 -16.32 0.88
N ILE A 136 6.27 -16.89 1.27
CA ILE A 136 6.56 -18.33 1.13
C ILE A 136 6.02 -19.18 2.29
N ILE A 137 5.16 -18.65 3.14
CA ILE A 137 4.79 -19.33 4.39
C ILE A 137 4.04 -20.65 4.18
N GLU A 138 3.19 -20.73 3.16
CA GLU A 138 2.45 -21.95 2.83
C GLU A 138 3.37 -23.01 2.20
N GLY A 139 4.54 -22.59 1.68
CA GLY A 139 5.63 -23.47 1.26
C GLY A 139 5.40 -24.17 -0.08
N GLU A 140 4.42 -23.74 -0.90
CA GLU A 140 4.22 -24.32 -2.22
C GLU A 140 5.33 -23.86 -3.19
N ALA A 141 5.66 -24.71 -4.18
CA ALA A 141 6.66 -24.38 -5.20
C ALA A 141 6.34 -23.07 -5.94
N ALA A 142 5.05 -22.80 -6.17
CA ALA A 142 4.61 -21.59 -6.83
C ALA A 142 4.66 -20.34 -5.92
N ASP A 143 4.66 -20.51 -4.59
CA ASP A 143 4.86 -19.40 -3.64
C ASP A 143 6.34 -19.01 -3.63
N MET A 144 7.24 -20.01 -3.66
CA MET A 144 8.67 -19.79 -3.85
C MET A 144 8.94 -19.11 -5.21
N GLU A 145 8.21 -19.52 -6.26
CA GLU A 145 8.30 -18.91 -7.58
C GLU A 145 7.99 -17.41 -7.57
N ALA A 146 6.87 -17.04 -6.94
CA ALA A 146 6.48 -15.64 -6.81
C ALA A 146 7.46 -14.85 -5.93
N ALA A 147 7.94 -15.43 -4.83
CA ALA A 147 8.87 -14.77 -3.93
C ALA A 147 10.23 -14.49 -4.59
N TRP A 148 10.80 -15.43 -5.36
CA TRP A 148 12.08 -15.17 -6.04
C TRP A 148 11.92 -14.12 -7.15
N ARG A 149 10.83 -14.16 -7.94
CA ARG A 149 10.56 -13.13 -8.96
C ARG A 149 10.41 -11.76 -8.33
N TYR A 150 9.70 -11.71 -7.21
CA TYR A 150 9.55 -10.50 -6.40
C TYR A 150 10.90 -9.93 -5.98
N ILE A 151 11.76 -10.72 -5.32
CA ILE A 151 13.08 -10.26 -4.88
C ILE A 151 13.91 -9.75 -6.06
N ILE A 152 14.02 -10.53 -7.14
CA ILE A 152 14.89 -10.15 -8.27
C ILE A 152 14.43 -8.84 -8.92
N ILE A 153 13.14 -8.73 -9.26
CA ILE A 153 12.63 -7.56 -9.97
C ILE A 153 12.70 -6.32 -9.07
N VAL A 154 12.31 -6.46 -7.80
CA VAL A 154 12.25 -5.33 -6.87
C VAL A 154 13.63 -4.88 -6.41
N SER A 155 14.54 -5.79 -6.07
CA SER A 155 15.92 -5.42 -5.72
C SER A 155 16.68 -4.86 -6.91
N ALA A 156 16.40 -5.31 -8.14
CA ALA A 156 16.94 -4.66 -9.36
C ALA A 156 16.44 -3.22 -9.50
N GLY A 157 15.14 -2.98 -9.32
CA GLY A 157 14.57 -1.63 -9.30
C GLY A 157 15.16 -0.75 -8.20
N LEU A 158 15.28 -1.27 -6.98
CA LEU A 158 15.88 -0.54 -5.87
C LEU A 158 17.38 -0.30 -6.07
N SER A 159 18.10 -1.15 -6.80
CA SER A 159 19.48 -0.86 -7.23
C SER A 159 19.52 0.35 -8.17
N ILE A 160 18.54 0.51 -9.07
CA ILE A 160 18.39 1.72 -9.90
C ILE A 160 18.07 2.94 -9.01
N ALA A 161 17.20 2.79 -8.01
CA ALA A 161 16.92 3.86 -7.04
C ALA A 161 18.17 4.26 -6.25
N LEU A 162 19.05 3.32 -5.93
CA LEU A 162 20.32 3.61 -5.26
C LEU A 162 21.23 4.48 -6.13
N ILE A 163 21.26 4.26 -7.46
CA ILE A 163 21.97 5.13 -8.40
C ILE A 163 21.44 6.56 -8.32
N SER A 164 20.11 6.75 -8.27
CA SER A 164 19.50 8.08 -8.05
C SER A 164 20.04 8.75 -6.79
N ILE A 165 20.08 8.02 -5.67
CA ILE A 165 20.55 8.54 -4.38
C ILE A 165 22.03 8.95 -4.45
N ILE A 166 22.88 8.15 -5.11
CA ILE A 166 24.30 8.48 -5.32
C ILE A 166 24.45 9.78 -6.13
N LEU A 167 23.65 9.96 -7.18
CA LEU A 167 23.69 11.17 -8.00
C LEU A 167 23.18 12.41 -7.25
N ILE A 168 22.14 12.27 -6.41
CA ILE A 168 21.67 13.33 -5.51
C ILE A 168 22.80 13.71 -4.54
N TYR A 169 23.42 12.74 -3.88
CA TYR A 169 24.54 13.01 -2.97
C TYR A 169 25.70 13.71 -3.66
N ARG A 170 26.02 13.34 -4.90
CA ARG A 170 27.07 13.98 -5.70
C ARG A 170 26.82 15.48 -5.92
N VAL A 171 25.56 15.89 -6.07
CA VAL A 171 25.21 17.29 -6.33
C VAL A 171 25.06 18.09 -5.04
N PHE A 172 24.39 17.55 -4.03
CA PHE A 172 24.06 18.27 -2.80
C PHE A 172 25.04 18.05 -1.65
N GLY A 173 25.89 17.02 -1.70
CA GLY A 173 26.82 16.66 -0.62
C GLY A 173 26.16 16.13 0.66
N THR A 174 24.84 15.92 0.63
CA THR A 174 24.04 15.40 1.76
C THR A 174 22.89 14.52 1.24
N LEU A 175 22.39 13.65 2.12
CA LEU A 175 21.18 12.86 1.90
C LEU A 175 20.10 13.17 2.94
N GLU A 176 20.33 14.16 3.80
CA GLU A 176 19.36 14.59 4.80
C GLU A 176 18.14 15.22 4.09
N ILE A 177 16.95 14.66 4.31
CA ILE A 177 15.76 15.01 3.52
C ILE A 177 15.38 16.47 3.73
N THR A 178 15.44 16.98 4.95
CA THR A 178 15.18 18.40 5.28
C THR A 178 16.12 19.35 4.54
N SER A 179 17.40 18.99 4.45
CA SER A 179 18.40 19.75 3.72
C SER A 179 18.17 19.69 2.20
N LEU A 180 17.76 18.53 1.67
CA LEU A 180 17.41 18.36 0.25
C LEU A 180 16.15 19.17 -0.14
N LEU A 181 15.10 19.14 0.69
CA LEU A 181 13.85 19.85 0.43
C LEU A 181 13.96 21.37 0.55
N SER A 182 14.97 21.87 1.26
CA SER A 182 15.27 23.30 1.39
C SER A 182 16.34 23.78 0.41
N ALA A 183 17.08 22.86 -0.22
CA ALA A 183 18.09 23.21 -1.18
C ALA A 183 17.45 23.76 -2.46
N SER A 184 17.99 24.89 -2.95
CA SER A 184 17.75 25.33 -4.32
C SER A 184 18.92 24.86 -5.18
N SER A 185 18.61 24.20 -6.29
CA SER A 185 19.63 23.81 -7.26
C SER A 185 19.17 24.16 -8.66
N GLN A 186 20.13 24.58 -9.49
CA GLN A 186 19.85 24.80 -10.90
C GLN A 186 19.66 23.43 -11.58
N PRO A 187 18.71 23.31 -12.53
CA PRO A 187 18.54 22.10 -13.31
C PRO A 187 19.87 21.65 -13.93
N SER A 188 20.27 20.41 -13.67
CA SER A 188 21.47 19.82 -14.26
C SER A 188 21.13 18.46 -14.85
N GLN A 189 21.91 18.02 -15.84
CA GLN A 189 21.76 16.69 -16.45
C GLN A 189 21.88 15.57 -15.40
N ILE A 190 22.73 15.76 -14.39
CA ILE A 190 22.90 14.80 -13.30
C ILE A 190 21.61 14.67 -12.48
N LEU A 191 20.97 15.79 -12.15
CA LEU A 191 19.71 15.78 -11.40
C LEU A 191 18.54 15.22 -12.22
N VAL A 192 18.50 15.48 -13.53
CA VAL A 192 17.52 14.84 -14.43
C VAL A 192 17.69 13.32 -14.42
N LEU A 193 18.91 12.82 -14.58
CA LEU A 193 19.19 11.38 -14.52
C LEU A 193 18.85 10.79 -13.15
N ALA A 194 19.19 11.50 -12.08
CA ALA A 194 18.84 11.11 -10.72
C ALA A 194 17.32 10.95 -10.59
N ALA A 195 16.54 11.95 -10.99
CA ALA A 195 15.08 11.89 -10.90
C ALA A 195 14.47 10.75 -11.73
N LEU A 196 14.95 10.53 -12.96
CA LEU A 196 14.48 9.42 -13.81
C LEU A 196 14.78 8.05 -13.17
N PHE A 197 15.99 7.85 -12.67
CA PHE A 197 16.34 6.63 -11.94
C PHE A 197 15.56 6.49 -10.63
N GLY A 198 15.24 7.60 -9.96
CA GLY A 198 14.39 7.63 -8.77
C GLY A 198 12.98 7.16 -9.08
N ILE A 199 12.35 7.73 -10.11
CA ILE A 199 11.00 7.36 -10.57
C ILE A 199 10.96 5.90 -11.00
N ILE A 200 11.91 5.43 -11.82
CA ILE A 200 11.92 4.03 -12.29
C ILE A 200 12.22 3.07 -11.14
N GLY A 201 13.21 3.40 -10.32
CA GLY A 201 13.69 2.51 -9.27
C GLY A 201 12.71 2.35 -8.12
N PHE A 202 12.27 3.46 -7.51
CA PHE A 202 11.22 3.41 -6.49
C PHE A 202 9.86 3.07 -7.11
N GLY A 203 9.61 3.44 -8.37
CA GLY A 203 8.40 3.07 -9.11
C GLY A 203 8.28 1.56 -9.31
N THR A 204 9.39 0.84 -9.47
CA THR A 204 9.41 -0.62 -9.47
C THR A 204 8.79 -1.17 -8.19
N LYS A 205 9.21 -0.68 -7.02
CA LYS A 205 8.64 -1.06 -5.71
C LYS A 205 7.19 -0.57 -5.54
N GLY A 206 6.84 0.57 -6.15
CA GLY A 206 5.48 1.11 -6.20
C GLY A 206 4.55 0.42 -7.19
N GLY A 207 5.02 -0.55 -7.99
CA GLY A 207 4.21 -1.22 -9.01
C GLY A 207 3.89 -0.35 -10.23
N ILE A 208 4.72 0.64 -10.52
CA ILE A 208 4.60 1.53 -11.69
C ILE A 208 5.25 0.86 -12.91
N PHE A 209 4.64 1.02 -14.09
CA PHE A 209 5.19 0.54 -15.35
C PHE A 209 6.60 1.13 -15.59
N PRO A 210 7.57 0.35 -16.14
CA PRO A 210 7.43 -0.97 -16.75
C PRO A 210 7.69 -2.16 -15.81
N MET A 211 8.38 -1.99 -14.68
CA MET A 211 8.84 -3.08 -13.83
C MET A 211 7.80 -3.49 -12.77
N HIS A 212 6.58 -3.77 -13.21
CA HIS A 212 5.41 -3.99 -12.35
C HIS A 212 4.97 -5.46 -12.24
N SER A 213 5.51 -6.35 -13.09
CA SER A 213 5.05 -7.73 -13.25
C SER A 213 5.13 -8.58 -11.98
N TRP A 214 6.03 -8.23 -11.05
CA TRP A 214 6.14 -8.89 -9.76
C TRP A 214 4.89 -8.72 -8.89
N LEU A 215 4.18 -7.60 -9.02
CA LEU A 215 3.14 -7.20 -8.08
C LEU A 215 1.92 -8.14 -8.14
N PRO A 216 1.30 -8.40 -9.32
CA PRO A 216 0.22 -9.37 -9.42
C PRO A 216 0.64 -10.78 -8.98
N ASP A 217 1.87 -11.19 -9.25
CA ASP A 217 2.37 -12.52 -8.90
C ASP A 217 2.54 -12.68 -7.39
N ALA A 218 3.17 -11.71 -6.74
CA ALA A 218 3.36 -11.68 -5.28
C ALA A 218 2.01 -11.65 -4.55
N HIS A 219 1.11 -10.75 -4.93
CA HIS A 219 -0.25 -10.71 -4.36
C HIS A 219 -1.04 -11.97 -4.67
N GLY A 220 -0.86 -12.57 -5.84
CA GLY A 220 -1.54 -13.81 -6.21
C GLY A 220 -1.23 -14.97 -5.26
N ARG A 221 -0.07 -14.94 -4.60
CA ARG A 221 0.46 -16.06 -3.79
C ARG A 221 0.55 -15.79 -2.30
N ALA A 222 0.86 -14.56 -1.89
CA ALA A 222 1.00 -14.20 -0.47
C ALA A 222 -0.28 -14.53 0.34
N PRO A 223 -0.18 -14.68 1.67
CA PRO A 223 -1.37 -14.65 2.51
C PRO A 223 -2.16 -13.35 2.35
N SER A 224 -3.46 -13.39 2.66
CA SER A 224 -4.37 -12.28 2.32
C SER A 224 -4.12 -11.03 3.16
N GLU A 225 -3.76 -11.18 4.43
CA GLU A 225 -3.33 -10.08 5.30
C GLU A 225 -2.00 -9.46 4.87
N ILE A 226 -1.07 -10.26 4.37
CA ILE A 226 0.19 -9.74 3.82
C ILE A 226 -0.09 -8.95 2.54
N SER A 227 -1.02 -9.46 1.71
CA SER A 227 -1.49 -8.73 0.53
C SER A 227 -2.19 -7.41 0.88
N ALA A 228 -2.94 -7.37 1.99
CA ALA A 228 -3.52 -6.14 2.50
C ALA A 228 -2.42 -5.14 2.86
N MET A 229 -1.41 -5.53 3.65
CA MET A 229 -0.30 -4.64 4.01
C MET A 229 0.52 -4.16 2.81
N PHE A 230 0.78 -5.04 1.83
CA PHE A 230 1.47 -4.67 0.58
C PHE A 230 0.72 -3.54 -0.11
N SER A 231 -0.55 -3.79 -0.41
CA SER A 231 -1.34 -2.87 -1.22
C SER A 231 -1.66 -1.58 -0.47
N ALA A 232 -2.03 -1.69 0.80
CA ALA A 232 -2.56 -0.58 1.54
C ALA A 232 -1.47 0.44 1.91
N VAL A 233 -0.27 -0.03 2.27
CA VAL A 233 0.71 0.82 2.96
C VAL A 233 2.15 0.68 2.47
N LEU A 234 2.60 -0.51 2.02
CA LEU A 234 3.96 -0.66 1.49
C LEU A 234 4.18 0.16 0.21
N LEU A 235 3.30 -0.01 -0.77
CA LEU A 235 3.44 0.63 -2.08
C LEU A 235 3.40 2.18 -1.98
N PRO A 236 2.50 2.80 -1.20
CA PRO A 236 2.52 4.25 -0.96
C PRO A 236 3.84 4.79 -0.40
N ILE A 237 4.56 4.02 0.43
CA ILE A 237 5.87 4.43 0.97
C ILE A 237 6.90 4.56 -0.15
N ALA A 238 6.90 3.63 -1.11
CA ALA A 238 7.78 3.71 -2.27
C ALA A 238 7.45 4.94 -3.14
N VAL A 239 6.16 5.22 -3.37
CA VAL A 239 5.73 6.40 -4.12
C VAL A 239 6.04 7.71 -3.36
N TYR A 240 6.00 7.69 -2.02
CA TYR A 240 6.42 8.81 -1.19
C TYR A 240 7.93 9.13 -1.33
N ALA A 241 8.79 8.12 -1.49
CA ALA A 241 10.20 8.35 -1.80
C ALA A 241 10.39 9.07 -3.16
N ILE A 242 9.54 8.75 -4.15
CA ILE A 242 9.50 9.48 -5.43
C ILE A 242 9.08 10.93 -5.21
N TYR A 243 8.07 11.19 -4.37
CA TYR A 243 7.65 12.55 -4.04
C TYR A 243 8.79 13.40 -3.47
N ILE A 244 9.60 12.85 -2.56
CA ILE A 244 10.77 13.57 -2.02
C ILE A 244 11.74 13.95 -3.14
N ILE A 245 11.98 13.03 -4.08
CA ILE A 245 12.87 13.30 -5.23
C ILE A 245 12.29 14.38 -6.13
N ILE A 246 10.99 14.31 -6.47
CA ILE A 246 10.31 15.33 -7.28
C ILE A 246 10.38 16.71 -6.61
N LYS A 247 10.17 16.79 -5.29
CA LYS A 247 10.24 18.06 -4.55
C LYS A 247 11.65 18.60 -4.42
N THR A 248 12.65 17.73 -4.38
CA THR A 248 14.07 18.12 -4.35
C THR A 248 14.54 18.62 -5.73
N ILE A 249 13.97 18.05 -6.80
CA ILE A 249 14.40 18.28 -8.17
C ILE A 249 13.22 18.83 -8.97
N ASP A 250 12.98 20.14 -8.88
CA ASP A 250 11.87 20.81 -9.55
C ASP A 250 12.22 21.13 -11.02
N ILE A 251 12.10 20.13 -11.91
CA ILE A 251 12.41 20.25 -13.34
C ILE A 251 11.22 19.82 -14.20
N THR A 252 10.89 20.59 -15.24
CA THR A 252 9.76 20.32 -16.16
C THR A 252 9.77 18.91 -16.77
N LEU A 253 10.95 18.36 -17.08
CA LEU A 253 11.08 17.01 -17.62
C LEU A 253 10.60 15.93 -16.64
N ILE A 254 10.75 16.15 -15.33
CA ILE A 254 10.30 15.23 -14.28
C ILE A 254 8.77 15.24 -14.21
N PHE A 255 8.18 16.41 -14.38
CA PHE A 255 6.73 16.53 -14.52
C PHE A 255 6.20 15.70 -15.70
N GLN A 256 6.81 15.84 -16.87
CA GLN A 256 6.41 15.08 -18.06
C GLN A 256 6.60 13.56 -17.87
N ALA A 257 7.74 13.15 -17.29
CA ALA A 257 8.02 11.75 -17.01
C ALA A 257 7.00 11.16 -16.02
N GLY A 258 6.69 11.87 -14.94
CA GLY A 258 5.71 11.46 -13.94
C GLY A 258 4.31 11.29 -14.53
N VAL A 259 3.84 12.27 -15.31
CA VAL A 259 2.55 12.16 -16.04
C VAL A 259 2.57 10.96 -16.99
N PHE A 260 3.64 10.79 -17.77
CA PHE A 260 3.77 9.68 -18.71
C PHE A 260 3.69 8.31 -18.00
N PHE A 261 4.49 8.11 -16.95
CA PHE A 261 4.53 6.84 -16.21
C PHE A 261 3.20 6.54 -15.50
N SER A 262 2.51 7.56 -14.99
CA SER A 262 1.17 7.39 -14.42
C SER A 262 0.16 6.94 -15.48
N ILE A 263 0.07 7.64 -16.61
CA ILE A 263 -0.93 7.34 -17.65
C ILE A 263 -0.66 5.98 -18.30
N ILE A 264 0.59 5.64 -18.62
CA ILE A 264 0.91 4.35 -19.23
C ILE A 264 0.64 3.18 -18.27
N THR A 265 0.84 3.37 -16.96
CA THR A 265 0.51 2.36 -15.94
C THR A 265 -1.00 2.13 -15.89
N ILE A 266 -1.80 3.20 -15.84
CA ILE A 266 -3.27 3.10 -15.79
C ILE A 266 -3.82 2.51 -17.09
N LEU A 267 -3.25 2.89 -18.24
CA LEU A 267 -3.60 2.31 -19.53
C LEU A 267 -3.35 0.79 -19.54
N PHE A 268 -2.17 0.36 -19.09
CA PHE A 268 -1.84 -1.06 -18.99
C PHE A 268 -2.83 -1.80 -18.07
N VAL A 269 -3.13 -1.23 -16.90
CA VAL A 269 -4.09 -1.80 -15.95
C VAL A 269 -5.46 -1.94 -16.61
N ALA A 270 -5.99 -0.91 -17.27
CA ALA A 270 -7.28 -0.95 -17.93
C ALA A 270 -7.38 -2.08 -18.98
N LEU A 271 -6.33 -2.29 -19.77
CA LEU A 271 -6.27 -3.35 -20.78
C LEU A 271 -6.29 -4.75 -20.17
N VAL A 272 -5.52 -4.97 -19.10
CA VAL A 272 -5.41 -6.30 -18.46
C VAL A 272 -6.61 -6.60 -17.57
N MET A 273 -7.18 -5.58 -16.90
CA MET A 273 -8.23 -5.74 -15.90
C MET A 273 -9.44 -6.49 -16.44
N ALA A 274 -9.85 -6.23 -17.69
CA ALA A 274 -11.00 -6.89 -18.31
C ALA A 274 -10.82 -8.41 -18.42
N SER A 275 -9.60 -8.88 -18.72
CA SER A 275 -9.31 -10.31 -18.94
C SER A 275 -8.97 -11.08 -17.66
N GLN A 276 -8.73 -10.38 -16.55
CA GLN A 276 -8.28 -10.98 -15.31
C GLN A 276 -9.30 -11.96 -14.71
N ARG A 277 -8.86 -13.15 -14.30
CA ARG A 277 -9.67 -14.23 -13.74
C ARG A 277 -9.41 -14.50 -12.27
N ASP A 278 -8.23 -14.13 -11.77
CA ASP A 278 -7.85 -14.33 -10.38
C ASP A 278 -8.26 -13.12 -9.52
N ILE A 279 -8.96 -13.39 -8.41
CA ILE A 279 -9.50 -12.35 -7.52
C ILE A 279 -8.39 -11.49 -6.87
N LYS A 280 -7.29 -12.10 -6.44
CA LYS A 280 -6.18 -11.38 -5.79
C LYS A 280 -5.38 -10.58 -6.81
N ARG A 281 -5.13 -11.15 -7.99
CA ARG A 281 -4.44 -10.43 -9.07
C ARG A 281 -5.29 -9.27 -9.60
N MET A 282 -6.61 -9.38 -9.61
CA MET A 282 -7.51 -8.27 -9.93
C MET A 282 -7.34 -7.10 -8.95
N PHE A 283 -7.31 -7.39 -7.65
CA PHE A 283 -7.05 -6.35 -6.65
C PHE A 283 -5.62 -5.83 -6.69
N ALA A 284 -4.63 -6.64 -7.05
CA ALA A 284 -3.26 -6.16 -7.26
C ALA A 284 -3.16 -5.17 -8.43
N TYR A 285 -3.85 -5.43 -9.54
CA TYR A 285 -3.87 -4.51 -10.68
C TYR A 285 -4.54 -3.17 -10.36
N SER A 286 -5.64 -3.16 -9.59
CA SER A 286 -6.22 -1.88 -9.15
C SER A 286 -5.27 -1.13 -8.22
N THR A 287 -4.44 -1.82 -7.45
CA THR A 287 -3.42 -1.16 -6.63
C THR A 287 -2.42 -0.40 -7.49
N MET A 288 -2.01 -0.96 -8.63
CA MET A 288 -1.14 -0.25 -9.58
C MET A 288 -1.78 1.04 -10.09
N GLU A 289 -3.08 1.00 -10.40
CA GLU A 289 -3.84 2.18 -10.83
C GLU A 289 -3.88 3.23 -9.73
N ASN A 290 -4.21 2.86 -8.49
CA ASN A 290 -4.20 3.81 -7.38
C ASN A 290 -2.79 4.38 -7.09
N MET A 291 -1.71 3.60 -7.21
CA MET A 291 -0.33 4.11 -7.07
C MET A 291 0.05 5.07 -8.18
N ALA A 292 -0.37 4.79 -9.41
CA ALA A 292 -0.15 5.66 -10.56
C ALA A 292 -0.92 6.99 -10.41
N LEU A 293 -2.14 6.96 -9.87
CA LEU A 293 -2.90 8.16 -9.51
C LEU A 293 -2.20 8.97 -8.41
N ILE A 294 -1.70 8.31 -7.35
CA ILE A 294 -0.94 8.98 -6.28
C ILE A 294 0.30 9.67 -6.85
N LEU A 295 1.07 8.98 -7.70
CA LEU A 295 2.22 9.55 -8.40
C LEU A 295 1.81 10.76 -9.25
N LEU A 296 0.69 10.66 -9.98
CA LEU A 296 0.20 11.74 -10.82
C LEU A 296 -0.15 12.98 -10.00
N GLY A 297 -0.85 12.82 -8.88
CA GLY A 297 -1.17 13.96 -8.01
C GLY A 297 0.04 14.56 -7.31
N PHE A 298 1.05 13.75 -6.97
CA PHE A 298 2.34 14.24 -6.46
C PHE A 298 3.10 15.09 -7.49
N VAL A 299 3.05 14.69 -8.76
CA VAL A 299 3.67 15.41 -9.87
C VAL A 299 2.92 16.71 -10.19
N LEU A 300 1.59 16.68 -10.19
CA LEU A 300 0.76 17.85 -10.51
C LEU A 300 0.77 18.91 -9.39
N GLY A 301 0.96 18.49 -8.13
CA GLY A 301 0.96 19.38 -6.97
C GLY A 301 -0.41 20.03 -6.69
N GLY A 302 -0.40 21.08 -5.88
CA GLY A 302 -1.62 21.86 -5.57
C GLY A 302 -2.77 20.99 -5.02
N VAL A 303 -3.96 21.14 -5.61
CA VAL A 303 -5.14 20.34 -5.23
C VAL A 303 -4.97 18.85 -5.53
N ALA A 304 -4.12 18.47 -6.49
CA ALA A 304 -3.86 17.07 -6.81
C ALA A 304 -3.05 16.37 -5.72
N LEU A 305 -2.15 17.10 -5.03
CA LEU A 305 -1.41 16.57 -3.88
C LEU A 305 -2.37 16.18 -2.75
N PHE A 306 -3.36 17.03 -2.49
CA PHE A 306 -4.44 16.73 -1.55
C PHE A 306 -5.24 15.50 -2.00
N GLY A 307 -5.54 15.41 -3.31
CA GLY A 307 -6.16 14.22 -3.90
C GLY A 307 -5.35 12.94 -3.68
N SER A 308 -4.03 12.98 -3.85
CA SER A 308 -3.15 11.83 -3.59
C SER A 308 -3.17 11.40 -2.13
N ILE A 309 -3.16 12.34 -1.17
CA ILE A 309 -3.24 12.02 0.27
C ILE A 309 -4.60 11.36 0.59
N LEU A 310 -5.69 11.89 0.04
CA LEU A 310 -7.02 11.31 0.13
C LEU A 310 -7.07 9.87 -0.40
N ILE A 311 -6.48 9.64 -1.59
CA ILE A 311 -6.38 8.29 -2.16
C ILE A 311 -5.59 7.41 -1.19
N ILE A 312 -4.38 7.79 -0.77
CA ILE A 312 -3.55 6.97 0.15
C ILE A 312 -4.35 6.50 1.36
N MET A 313 -5.04 7.43 2.04
CA MET A 313 -5.79 7.11 3.26
C MET A 313 -6.99 6.21 2.98
N THR A 314 -7.83 6.57 2.01
CA THR A 314 -9.07 5.82 1.73
C THR A 314 -8.80 4.47 1.09
N HIS A 315 -7.87 4.43 0.14
CA HIS A 315 -7.41 3.20 -0.50
C HIS A 315 -6.83 2.20 0.51
N ALA A 316 -6.08 2.66 1.52
CA ALA A 316 -5.45 1.76 2.49
C ALA A 316 -6.48 0.84 3.17
N PHE A 317 -7.55 1.42 3.69
CA PHE A 317 -8.60 0.68 4.38
C PHE A 317 -9.51 -0.10 3.41
N ALA A 318 -9.85 0.50 2.27
CA ALA A 318 -10.65 -0.16 1.24
C ALA A 318 -9.94 -1.41 0.68
N LYS A 319 -8.63 -1.33 0.41
CA LYS A 319 -7.83 -2.49 -0.02
C LYS A 319 -7.68 -3.55 1.04
N ALA A 320 -7.49 -3.15 2.29
CA ALA A 320 -7.47 -4.12 3.39
C ALA A 320 -8.78 -4.91 3.43
N GLY A 321 -9.93 -4.22 3.36
CA GLY A 321 -11.25 -4.86 3.25
C GLY A 321 -11.40 -5.77 2.03
N ALA A 322 -10.90 -5.36 0.85
CA ALA A 322 -10.93 -6.17 -0.36
C ALA A 322 -10.09 -7.45 -0.22
N PHE A 323 -8.86 -7.34 0.30
CA PHE A 323 -7.98 -8.50 0.47
C PHE A 323 -8.45 -9.43 1.57
N TYR A 324 -8.93 -8.92 2.71
CA TYR A 324 -9.55 -9.76 3.76
C TYR A 324 -10.79 -10.47 3.24
N SER A 325 -11.66 -9.77 2.50
CA SER A 325 -12.81 -10.39 1.82
C SER A 325 -12.36 -11.47 0.85
N SER A 326 -11.34 -11.21 0.03
CA SER A 326 -10.81 -12.21 -0.91
C SER A 326 -10.23 -13.43 -0.20
N GLY A 327 -9.58 -13.24 0.95
CA GLY A 327 -9.02 -14.33 1.76
C GLY A 327 -10.10 -15.23 2.35
N ASN A 328 -11.17 -14.64 2.88
CA ASN A 328 -12.36 -15.36 3.32
C ASN A 328 -12.95 -16.23 2.19
N LEU A 329 -13.07 -15.67 0.99
CA LEU A 329 -13.60 -16.39 -0.17
C LEU A 329 -12.68 -17.53 -0.61
N ILE A 330 -11.37 -17.29 -0.68
CA ILE A 330 -10.39 -18.32 -1.06
C ILE A 330 -10.40 -19.46 -0.03
N GLU A 331 -10.52 -19.15 1.27
CA GLU A 331 -10.58 -20.16 2.31
C GLU A 331 -11.84 -21.05 2.20
N SER A 332 -12.97 -20.46 1.82
CA SER A 332 -14.25 -21.17 1.76
C SER A 332 -14.54 -21.87 0.44
N PHE A 333 -14.17 -21.26 -0.68
CA PHE A 333 -14.39 -21.78 -2.03
C PHE A 333 -13.18 -22.54 -2.57
N ARG A 334 -12.01 -22.46 -1.90
CA ARG A 334 -10.76 -23.18 -2.25
C ARG A 334 -10.27 -22.92 -3.67
N THR A 335 -10.61 -21.75 -4.21
CA THR A 335 -10.18 -21.31 -5.53
C THR A 335 -9.94 -19.81 -5.51
N ARG A 336 -8.97 -19.37 -6.32
CA ARG A 336 -8.71 -17.95 -6.59
C ARG A 336 -9.39 -17.49 -7.88
N ASN A 337 -9.84 -18.44 -8.71
CA ASN A 337 -10.53 -18.15 -9.97
C ASN A 337 -11.95 -17.69 -9.68
N MET A 338 -12.25 -16.44 -10.05
CA MET A 338 -13.54 -15.80 -9.84
C MET A 338 -14.71 -16.57 -10.48
N ALA A 339 -14.49 -17.34 -11.54
CA ALA A 339 -15.53 -18.17 -12.14
C ALA A 339 -16.03 -19.29 -11.21
N GLY A 340 -15.18 -19.74 -10.27
CA GLY A 340 -15.53 -20.74 -9.25
C GLY A 340 -16.06 -20.14 -7.94
N ILE A 341 -16.15 -18.82 -7.84
CA ILE A 341 -16.68 -18.12 -6.65
C ILE A 341 -18.05 -17.55 -7.03
N GLN A 342 -19.10 -18.20 -6.54
CA GLN A 342 -20.48 -17.91 -6.94
C GLN A 342 -21.41 -17.88 -5.73
N ASN A 343 -22.49 -17.11 -5.82
CA ASN A 343 -23.54 -16.97 -4.80
C ASN A 343 -22.98 -16.52 -3.43
N VAL A 344 -21.99 -15.62 -3.41
CA VAL A 344 -21.40 -15.14 -2.15
C VAL A 344 -22.45 -14.51 -1.23
N TRP A 345 -23.49 -13.89 -1.79
CA TRP A 345 -24.59 -13.34 -1.01
C TRP A 345 -25.35 -14.40 -0.21
N GLY A 346 -25.63 -15.57 -0.80
CA GLY A 346 -26.32 -16.67 -0.12
C GLY A 346 -25.43 -17.33 0.94
N GLU A 347 -24.16 -17.54 0.61
CA GLU A 347 -23.22 -18.31 1.43
C GLU A 347 -22.58 -17.51 2.57
N GLN A 348 -22.21 -16.24 2.31
CA GLN A 348 -21.40 -15.41 3.20
C GLN A 348 -21.79 -13.94 3.11
N ARG A 349 -23.02 -13.63 3.55
CA ARG A 349 -23.60 -12.28 3.48
C ARG A 349 -22.65 -11.17 3.92
N PHE A 350 -21.98 -11.34 5.06
CA PHE A 350 -21.08 -10.31 5.57
C PHE A 350 -19.88 -10.07 4.66
N THR A 351 -19.21 -11.14 4.20
CA THR A 351 -18.12 -11.06 3.22
C THR A 351 -18.59 -10.44 1.91
N ALA A 352 -19.83 -10.72 1.48
CA ALA A 352 -20.43 -10.09 0.30
C ALA A 352 -20.54 -8.56 0.47
N TYR A 353 -21.11 -8.10 1.58
CA TYR A 353 -21.23 -6.66 1.87
C TYR A 353 -19.88 -5.96 1.89
N THR A 354 -18.91 -6.52 2.61
CA THR A 354 -17.58 -5.93 2.73
C THR A 354 -16.85 -5.92 1.39
N LEU A 355 -16.98 -6.98 0.59
CA LEU A 355 -16.38 -7.05 -0.74
C LEU A 355 -16.95 -5.98 -1.68
N ILE A 356 -18.28 -5.82 -1.73
CA ILE A 356 -18.94 -4.81 -2.58
C ILE A 356 -18.47 -3.41 -2.16
N LEU A 357 -18.58 -3.08 -0.88
CA LEU A 357 -18.20 -1.75 -0.37
C LEU A 357 -16.71 -1.46 -0.60
N SER A 358 -15.84 -2.44 -0.33
CA SER A 358 -14.39 -2.31 -0.59
C SER A 358 -14.12 -2.07 -2.06
N THR A 359 -14.83 -2.78 -2.94
CA THR A 359 -14.63 -2.67 -4.40
C THR A 359 -15.08 -1.31 -4.90
N LEU A 360 -16.27 -0.86 -4.51
CA LEU A 360 -16.77 0.47 -4.85
C LEU A 360 -15.81 1.56 -4.36
N ALA A 361 -15.31 1.44 -3.12
CA ALA A 361 -14.35 2.38 -2.56
C ALA A 361 -13.02 2.39 -3.33
N VAL A 362 -12.40 1.23 -3.58
CA VAL A 362 -11.13 1.11 -4.32
C VAL A 362 -11.24 1.65 -5.75
N SER A 363 -12.38 1.44 -6.40
CA SER A 363 -12.62 1.85 -7.79
C SER A 363 -13.11 3.30 -7.95
N GLY A 364 -13.15 4.09 -6.88
CA GLY A 364 -13.54 5.50 -6.97
C GLY A 364 -15.04 5.76 -7.14
N ALA A 365 -15.93 4.99 -6.49
CA ALA A 365 -17.36 5.32 -6.49
C ALA A 365 -17.69 6.47 -5.53
N PRO A 366 -18.65 7.37 -5.84
CA PRO A 366 -19.28 8.21 -4.81
C PRO A 366 -20.02 7.35 -3.78
N PRO A 367 -20.00 7.64 -2.47
CA PRO A 367 -19.41 8.82 -1.79
C PRO A 367 -18.01 8.58 -1.21
N PHE A 368 -17.22 7.63 -1.72
CA PHE A 368 -15.93 7.27 -1.12
C PHE A 368 -14.84 8.30 -1.40
N GLY A 369 -13.88 8.48 -0.48
CA GLY A 369 -12.83 9.50 -0.62
C GLY A 369 -11.86 9.26 -1.79
N THR A 370 -11.75 8.03 -2.29
CA THR A 370 -10.96 7.73 -3.50
C THR A 370 -11.53 8.47 -4.72
N PHE A 371 -12.87 8.55 -4.84
CA PHE A 371 -13.54 9.35 -5.87
C PHE A 371 -13.16 10.84 -5.80
N LEU A 372 -13.18 11.42 -4.58
CA LEU A 372 -12.76 12.81 -4.41
C LEU A 372 -11.30 13.02 -4.81
N GLY A 373 -10.43 12.07 -4.44
CA GLY A 373 -9.02 12.15 -4.80
C GLY A 373 -8.80 12.11 -6.31
N GLU A 374 -9.49 11.20 -7.02
CA GLU A 374 -9.51 11.14 -8.48
C GLU A 374 -10.03 12.44 -9.10
N PHE A 375 -11.11 12.99 -8.55
CA PHE A 375 -11.68 14.27 -9.02
C PHE A 375 -10.69 15.43 -8.86
N PHE A 376 -9.98 15.53 -7.74
CA PHE A 376 -8.94 16.55 -7.55
C PHE A 376 -7.76 16.39 -8.51
N ILE A 377 -7.36 15.16 -8.82
CA ILE A 377 -6.31 14.89 -9.82
C ILE A 377 -6.78 15.27 -11.23
N LEU A 378 -8.01 14.91 -11.61
CA LEU A 378 -8.59 15.26 -12.91
C LEU A 378 -8.75 16.78 -13.07
N SER A 379 -9.24 17.48 -12.05
CA SER A 379 -9.36 18.95 -12.07
C SER A 379 -8.01 19.66 -12.16
N ALA A 380 -6.96 19.12 -11.53
CA ALA A 380 -5.62 19.64 -11.67
C ALA A 380 -5.06 19.44 -13.09
N LEU A 381 -5.30 18.29 -13.75
CA LEU A 381 -4.92 18.10 -15.15
C LEU A 381 -5.54 19.17 -16.06
N TYR A 382 -6.83 19.48 -15.86
CA TYR A 382 -7.49 20.56 -16.59
C TYR A 382 -6.83 21.92 -16.35
N SER A 383 -6.54 22.23 -15.08
CA SER A 383 -5.91 23.48 -14.68
C SER A 383 -4.48 23.65 -15.25
N HIS A 384 -3.78 22.54 -15.48
CA HIS A 384 -2.46 22.50 -16.14
C HIS A 384 -2.55 22.49 -17.68
N GLY A 385 -3.74 22.66 -18.27
CA GLY A 385 -3.95 22.66 -19.73
C GLY A 385 -3.90 21.28 -20.38
N LEU A 386 -3.90 20.20 -19.60
CA LEU A 386 -3.81 18.80 -20.06
C LEU A 386 -5.19 18.15 -20.23
N GLY A 387 -6.14 18.86 -20.84
CA GLY A 387 -7.54 18.41 -20.96
C GLY A 387 -7.72 17.11 -21.75
N SER A 388 -6.89 16.85 -22.75
CA SER A 388 -6.90 15.58 -23.49
C SER A 388 -6.42 14.40 -22.63
N VAL A 389 -5.40 14.62 -21.81
CA VAL A 389 -4.89 13.62 -20.84
C VAL A 389 -5.94 13.36 -19.75
N MET A 390 -6.63 14.40 -19.28
CA MET A 390 -7.75 14.27 -18.35
C MET A 390 -8.86 13.39 -18.93
N LEU A 391 -9.30 13.64 -20.17
CA LEU A 391 -10.35 12.86 -20.82
C LEU A 391 -9.92 11.40 -20.98
N LEU A 392 -8.68 11.16 -21.43
CA LEU A 392 -8.12 9.82 -21.54
C LEU A 392 -8.14 9.11 -20.18
N LEU A 393 -7.64 9.77 -19.13
CA LEU A 393 -7.61 9.22 -17.78
C LEU A 393 -9.03 8.86 -17.30
N ALA A 394 -10.01 9.75 -17.47
CA ALA A 394 -11.39 9.49 -17.08
C ALA A 394 -11.98 8.25 -17.79
N ILE A 395 -11.72 8.08 -19.09
CA ILE A 395 -12.15 6.88 -19.84
C ILE A 395 -11.52 5.61 -19.27
N LEU A 396 -10.22 5.64 -18.97
CA LEU A 396 -9.49 4.50 -18.42
C LEU A 396 -10.02 4.12 -17.03
N LEU A 397 -10.28 5.10 -16.16
CA LEU A 397 -10.87 4.87 -14.83
C LEU A 397 -12.26 4.26 -14.94
N VAL A 398 -13.11 4.71 -15.86
CA VAL A 398 -14.44 4.10 -16.10
C VAL A 398 -14.31 2.64 -16.56
N ILE A 399 -13.36 2.32 -17.44
CA ILE A 399 -13.12 0.93 -17.88
C ILE A 399 -12.73 0.05 -16.70
N ILE A 400 -11.82 0.53 -15.84
CA ILE A 400 -11.38 -0.19 -14.64
C ILE A 400 -12.54 -0.37 -13.67
N PHE A 401 -13.28 0.71 -13.37
CA PHE A 401 -14.47 0.70 -12.51
C PHE A 401 -15.48 -0.36 -12.95
N LEU A 402 -15.88 -0.33 -14.23
CA LEU A 402 -16.86 -1.28 -14.77
C LEU A 402 -16.33 -2.72 -14.71
N SER A 403 -15.06 -2.92 -15.05
CA SER A 403 -14.45 -4.25 -15.08
C SER A 403 -14.43 -4.93 -13.71
N ILE A 404 -14.03 -4.20 -12.66
CA ILE A 404 -13.93 -4.77 -11.31
C ILE A 404 -15.33 -4.99 -10.73
N ASN A 405 -16.19 -3.97 -10.79
CA ASN A 405 -17.52 -4.04 -10.19
C ASN A 405 -18.41 -5.09 -10.86
N TYR A 406 -18.37 -5.22 -12.19
CA TYR A 406 -19.10 -6.28 -12.89
C TYR A 406 -18.68 -7.69 -12.41
N LYS A 407 -17.38 -7.94 -12.24
CA LYS A 407 -16.87 -9.24 -11.77
C LYS A 407 -17.27 -9.53 -10.33
N VAL A 408 -17.18 -8.54 -9.46
CA VAL A 408 -17.60 -8.67 -8.05
C VAL A 408 -19.09 -8.92 -7.94
N LEU A 409 -19.92 -8.13 -8.63
CA LEU A 409 -21.38 -8.33 -8.63
C LEU A 409 -21.76 -9.69 -9.20
N LYS A 410 -21.06 -10.16 -10.24
CA LYS A 410 -21.26 -11.50 -10.80
C LYS A 410 -20.95 -12.60 -9.79
N MET A 411 -19.83 -12.52 -9.06
CA MET A 411 -19.51 -13.50 -8.00
C MET A 411 -20.55 -13.47 -6.87
N VAL A 412 -20.99 -12.27 -6.49
CA VAL A 412 -21.90 -12.09 -5.35
C VAL A 412 -23.32 -12.58 -5.63
N PHE A 413 -23.87 -12.25 -6.80
CA PHE A 413 -25.28 -12.44 -7.13
C PHE A 413 -25.56 -13.56 -8.15
N SER A 414 -24.55 -14.33 -8.58
CA SER A 414 -24.79 -15.50 -9.43
C SER A 414 -25.66 -16.56 -8.74
N ILE A 415 -26.53 -17.24 -9.49
CA ILE A 415 -27.56 -18.16 -8.97
C ILE A 415 -27.07 -19.63 -8.89
N ALA A 416 -25.81 -19.95 -9.23
CA ALA A 416 -25.34 -21.34 -9.13
C ALA A 416 -25.20 -21.79 -7.67
N GLN A 417 -25.49 -23.07 -7.39
CA GLN A 417 -25.20 -23.69 -6.10
C GLN A 417 -23.69 -23.89 -5.94
N PRO A 418 -23.04 -23.18 -5.01
CA PRO A 418 -21.64 -23.43 -4.71
C PRO A 418 -21.52 -24.60 -3.73
N ALA A 419 -20.47 -25.40 -3.88
CA ALA A 419 -20.08 -26.33 -2.83
C ALA A 419 -19.11 -25.59 -1.88
N LEU A 420 -19.62 -24.99 -0.81
CA LEU A 420 -18.76 -24.49 0.27
C LEU A 420 -17.98 -25.67 0.85
N THR A 421 -16.66 -25.54 0.91
CA THR A 421 -15.78 -26.59 1.47
C THR A 421 -15.05 -26.14 2.74
N GLY A 422 -15.01 -24.83 3.02
CA GLY A 422 -14.30 -24.27 4.18
C GLY A 422 -15.17 -23.41 5.10
N LYS A 423 -15.00 -23.59 6.42
CA LYS A 423 -15.53 -22.69 7.47
C LYS A 423 -14.55 -21.56 7.77
N ILE A 424 -15.07 -20.34 7.92
CA ILE A 424 -14.35 -19.11 8.31
C ILE A 424 -14.64 -18.82 9.80
N SER A 425 -13.68 -18.20 10.51
CA SER A 425 -13.87 -17.79 11.90
C SER A 425 -14.65 -16.47 12.06
N ALA A 426 -15.38 -16.32 13.16
CA ALA A 426 -16.08 -15.07 13.49
C ALA A 426 -15.15 -13.84 13.60
N GLN A 427 -13.90 -14.08 14.01
CA GLN A 427 -12.86 -13.05 14.11
C GLN A 427 -12.49 -12.48 12.74
N GLN A 428 -12.29 -13.34 11.72
CA GLN A 428 -12.03 -12.91 10.34
C GLN A 428 -13.20 -12.07 9.78
N ILE A 429 -14.44 -12.49 10.05
CA ILE A 429 -15.65 -11.79 9.62
C ILE A 429 -15.67 -10.38 10.23
N SER A 430 -15.54 -10.25 11.56
CA SER A 430 -15.60 -8.94 12.26
C SER A 430 -14.59 -7.92 11.74
N ILE A 431 -13.33 -8.34 11.52
CA ILE A 431 -12.24 -7.43 11.12
C ILE A 431 -12.41 -6.97 9.67
N THR A 432 -12.93 -7.85 8.80
CA THR A 432 -13.19 -7.51 7.40
C THR A 432 -14.15 -6.32 7.31
N GLY A 433 -15.15 -6.26 8.19
CA GLY A 433 -16.09 -5.13 8.24
C GLY A 433 -15.53 -3.90 8.93
N ALA A 434 -14.76 -4.09 10.01
CA ALA A 434 -14.11 -2.98 10.70
C ALA A 434 -13.20 -2.17 9.76
N ALA A 435 -12.41 -2.84 8.91
CA ALA A 435 -11.55 -2.17 7.93
C ALA A 435 -12.35 -1.28 6.96
N VAL A 436 -13.49 -1.77 6.45
CA VAL A 436 -14.36 -1.03 5.53
C VAL A 436 -15.08 0.14 6.20
N ILE A 437 -15.54 -0.06 7.44
CA ILE A 437 -16.20 1.00 8.23
C ILE A 437 -15.20 2.12 8.52
N VAL A 438 -13.97 1.77 8.92
CA VAL A 438 -12.90 2.74 9.18
C VAL A 438 -12.53 3.51 7.91
N SER A 439 -12.50 2.87 6.73
CA SER A 439 -12.36 3.58 5.44
C SER A 439 -13.41 4.67 5.25
N SER A 440 -14.65 4.38 5.62
CA SER A 440 -15.79 5.28 5.44
C SER A 440 -15.76 6.42 6.47
N ILE A 441 -15.38 6.12 7.72
CA ILE A 441 -15.24 7.11 8.80
C ILE A 441 -14.07 8.06 8.52
N PHE A 442 -12.91 7.57 8.07
CA PHE A 442 -11.77 8.44 7.74
C PHE A 442 -12.09 9.39 6.59
N ALA A 443 -12.75 8.89 5.53
CA ALA A 443 -13.20 9.73 4.43
C ALA A 443 -14.14 10.85 4.92
N PHE A 444 -15.08 10.51 5.80
CA PHE A 444 -16.01 11.47 6.40
C PHE A 444 -15.30 12.50 7.29
N LEU A 445 -14.45 12.06 8.22
CA LEU A 445 -13.72 12.95 9.13
C LEU A 445 -12.79 13.91 8.38
N PHE A 446 -12.14 13.43 7.33
CA PHE A 446 -11.29 14.25 6.47
C PHE A 446 -12.10 15.25 5.62
N MET A 447 -13.27 14.84 5.08
CA MET A 447 -14.18 15.74 4.35
C MET A 447 -14.73 16.87 5.24
N VAL A 448 -14.96 16.62 6.52
CA VAL A 448 -15.51 17.62 7.47
C VAL A 448 -14.39 18.52 8.05
N GLY A 449 -13.14 18.34 7.62
CA GLY A 449 -11.99 19.15 8.07
C GLY A 449 -11.57 18.88 9.52
N VAL A 450 -11.91 17.70 10.04
CA VAL A 450 -11.57 17.26 11.41
C VAL A 450 -10.17 16.63 11.47
N LEU A 451 -9.64 16.19 10.31
CA LEU A 451 -8.31 15.59 10.09
C LEU A 451 -7.58 16.34 8.98
#